data_AF-A0A917ELZ5-F1
#
_entry.id   AF-A0A917ELZ5-F1
#
_cell.length_a   1.000
_cell.length_b   1.000
_cell.length_c   1.000
_cell.angle_alpha   90.00
_cell.angle_beta   90.00
_cell.angle_gamma   90.00
#
_symmetry.space_group_name_H-M   'P 1'
#
loop_
_entity.id
_entity.type
_entity.pdbx_description
1 polymer ?
#
loop_
_entity_poly.entity_id
_entity_poly.type
_entity_poly.pdbx_seq_one_letter_code
_entity_poly.pdbx_strand_id
1 'polypeptide(L)'
;MNIDSVLKKKNVLQRYRNWFVLDDMAFSVRDLYDDVLSITNTFSASVIFCDSCEANQIADELGAEEQEFLYDISGMYWHELNIVFIFHFDNYTQTLETLFHEWVHTMQFQSEDGRRIQQKETSLPYEQRQLEKQAFALAKEMMEVYRLR
;
A
#
# COMPACT_ATOMS: atom_id res chain seq x y z
N MET A 1 3.43 -15.65 12.82
CA MET A 1 4.33 -16.03 11.69
C MET A 1 4.98 -14.73 11.18
N ASN A 2 6.17 -14.74 10.57
CA ASN A 2 6.74 -13.50 9.98
C ASN A 2 6.54 -13.49 8.46
N ILE A 3 6.49 -12.29 7.88
CA ILE A 3 6.18 -12.09 6.45
C ILE A 3 7.16 -12.83 5.52
N ASP A 4 8.47 -12.84 5.85
CA ASP A 4 9.47 -13.58 5.08
C ASP A 4 9.18 -15.09 5.04
N SER A 5 8.58 -15.68 6.08
CA SER A 5 8.25 -17.11 6.10
C SER A 5 7.03 -17.43 5.24
N VAL A 6 6.06 -16.52 5.17
CA VAL A 6 4.89 -16.65 4.29
C VAL A 6 5.32 -16.50 2.84
N LEU A 7 6.06 -15.43 2.53
CA LEU A 7 6.50 -15.14 1.15
C LEU A 7 7.49 -16.16 0.58
N LYS A 8 8.23 -16.91 1.42
CA LYS A 8 9.06 -18.05 0.97
C LYS A 8 8.26 -19.16 0.29
N LYS A 9 6.95 -19.26 0.57
CA LYS A 9 6.05 -20.24 -0.06
C LYS A 9 5.44 -19.71 -1.36
N LYS A 10 5.62 -18.42 -1.65
CA LYS A 10 5.05 -17.72 -2.81
C LYS A 10 6.10 -17.60 -3.92
N ASN A 11 5.63 -17.42 -5.16
CA ASN A 11 6.50 -17.19 -6.31
C ASN A 11 6.87 -15.71 -6.40
N VAL A 12 7.93 -15.30 -5.68
CA VAL A 12 8.41 -13.91 -5.71
C VAL A 12 9.20 -13.66 -7.00
N LEU A 13 8.63 -12.88 -7.92
CA LEU A 13 9.23 -12.54 -9.22
C LEU A 13 10.28 -11.44 -9.10
N GLN A 14 10.01 -10.40 -8.28
CA GLN A 14 10.98 -9.36 -7.95
C GLN A 14 10.99 -9.08 -6.45
N ARG A 15 12.17 -8.73 -5.93
CA ARG A 15 12.35 -8.29 -4.55
C ARG A 15 13.36 -7.18 -4.47
N TYR A 16 13.03 -6.12 -3.74
CA TYR A 16 13.98 -5.12 -3.30
C TYR A 16 13.66 -4.69 -1.87
N ARG A 17 14.61 -4.90 -0.95
CA ARG A 17 14.41 -4.69 0.50
C ARG A 17 13.16 -5.43 1.02
N ASN A 18 12.18 -4.70 1.55
CA ASN A 18 10.91 -5.19 2.06
C ASN A 18 9.75 -5.04 1.05
N TRP A 19 10.06 -4.88 -0.24
CA TRP A 19 9.09 -4.81 -1.33
C TRP A 19 9.17 -6.08 -2.17
N PHE A 20 8.01 -6.66 -2.48
CA PHE A 20 7.87 -7.97 -3.10
C PHE A 20 6.84 -7.95 -4.22
N VAL A 21 7.18 -8.52 -5.36
CA VAL A 21 6.30 -8.61 -6.52
C VAL A 21 5.98 -10.09 -6.78
N LEU A 22 4.70 -10.45 -6.74
CA LEU A 22 4.22 -11.82 -6.89
C LEU A 22 3.57 -12.09 -8.26
N ASP A 23 3.24 -11.04 -9.01
CA ASP A 23 2.67 -11.12 -10.36
C ASP A 23 3.46 -10.27 -11.37
N ASP A 24 3.15 -10.40 -12.66
CA ASP A 24 3.88 -9.79 -13.75
C ASP A 24 3.88 -8.25 -13.65
N MET A 25 5.06 -7.68 -13.38
CA MET A 25 5.29 -6.23 -13.35
C MET A 25 6.24 -5.83 -14.47
N ALA A 26 5.81 -4.89 -15.32
CA ALA A 26 6.54 -4.46 -16.52
C ALA A 26 7.78 -3.59 -16.23
N PHE A 27 7.99 -3.18 -14.98
CA PHE A 27 9.06 -2.28 -14.55
C PHE A 27 9.77 -2.82 -13.30
N SER A 28 10.88 -2.18 -12.93
CA SER A 28 11.68 -2.59 -11.78
C SER A 28 11.05 -2.12 -10.46
N VAL A 29 10.86 -3.06 -9.52
CA VAL A 29 10.47 -2.69 -8.14
C VAL A 29 11.55 -1.86 -7.43
N ARG A 30 12.81 -1.97 -7.86
CA ARG A 30 13.90 -1.12 -7.33
C ARG A 30 13.72 0.33 -7.74
N ASP A 31 13.51 0.60 -9.02
CA ASP A 31 13.36 1.96 -9.53
C ASP A 31 12.16 2.64 -8.87
N LEU A 32 11.05 1.90 -8.76
CA LEU A 32 9.85 2.36 -8.05
C LEU A 32 10.10 2.68 -6.57
N TYR A 33 10.84 1.81 -5.87
CA TYR A 33 11.21 2.05 -4.47
C TYR A 33 12.06 3.31 -4.31
N ASP A 34 13.08 3.48 -5.16
CA ASP A 34 14.00 4.61 -5.11
C ASP A 34 13.26 5.92 -5.43
N ASP A 35 12.33 5.89 -6.39
CA ASP A 35 11.45 7.02 -6.71
C ASP A 35 10.51 7.38 -5.56
N VAL A 36 9.88 6.38 -4.92
CA VAL A 36 9.05 6.64 -3.75
C VAL A 36 9.86 7.27 -2.62
N LEU A 37 11.00 6.68 -2.27
CA LEU A 37 11.84 7.20 -1.19
C LEU A 37 12.41 8.58 -1.47
N SER A 38 12.63 8.93 -2.74
CA SER A 38 13.11 10.27 -3.09
C SER A 38 12.11 11.38 -2.76
N ILE A 39 10.83 11.05 -2.62
CA ILE A 39 9.76 11.99 -2.22
C ILE A 39 9.42 11.84 -0.74
N THR A 40 9.27 10.60 -0.25
CA THR A 40 8.81 10.34 1.12
C THR A 40 9.92 10.36 2.17
N ASN A 41 11.19 10.21 1.75
CA ASN A 41 12.37 9.92 2.57
C ASN A 41 12.35 8.58 3.33
N THR A 42 11.17 8.04 3.65
CA THR A 42 10.99 6.79 4.39
C THR A 42 9.73 6.04 3.96
N PHE A 43 9.78 4.71 4.02
CA PHE A 43 8.63 3.83 3.81
C PHE A 43 8.84 2.56 4.64
N SER A 44 8.27 2.52 5.85
CA SER A 44 8.54 1.46 6.83
C SER A 44 7.66 0.22 6.66
N ALA A 45 6.45 0.37 6.11
CA ALA A 45 5.58 -0.76 5.80
C ALA A 45 6.20 -1.64 4.69
N SER A 46 5.95 -2.95 4.76
CA SER A 46 6.29 -3.85 3.64
C SER A 46 5.31 -3.59 2.51
N VAL A 47 5.76 -3.71 1.26
CA VAL A 47 4.89 -3.52 0.08
C VAL A 47 4.84 -4.83 -0.69
N ILE A 48 3.63 -5.29 -1.00
CA ILE A 48 3.41 -6.52 -1.78
C ILE A 48 2.54 -6.18 -2.99
N PHE A 49 3.04 -6.46 -4.18
CA PHE A 49 2.31 -6.34 -5.44
C PHE A 49 1.75 -7.72 -5.80
N CYS A 50 0.43 -7.88 -5.71
CA CYS A 50 -0.29 -9.13 -5.95
C CYS A 50 -1.77 -8.87 -6.18
N ASP A 51 -2.53 -9.86 -6.64
CA ASP A 51 -4.00 -9.75 -6.67
C ASP A 51 -4.62 -9.77 -5.26
N SER A 52 -5.91 -9.46 -5.17
CA SER A 52 -6.65 -9.41 -3.91
C SER A 52 -6.85 -10.80 -3.26
N CYS A 53 -6.90 -11.87 -4.07
CA CYS A 53 -6.99 -13.24 -3.56
C CYS A 53 -5.70 -13.63 -2.82
N GLU A 54 -4.54 -13.31 -3.38
CA GLU A 54 -3.25 -13.60 -2.78
C GLU A 54 -3.00 -12.73 -1.54
N ALA A 55 -3.46 -11.48 -1.54
CA ALA A 55 -3.40 -10.63 -0.35
C ALA A 55 -4.18 -11.22 0.82
N ASN A 56 -5.41 -11.72 0.59
CA ASN A 56 -6.19 -12.39 1.64
C ASN A 56 -5.51 -13.68 2.14
N GLN A 57 -4.94 -14.48 1.25
CA GLN A 57 -4.17 -15.67 1.67
C GLN A 57 -2.97 -15.31 2.54
N ILE A 58 -2.22 -14.26 2.16
CA ILE A 58 -1.08 -13.78 2.94
C ILE A 58 -1.56 -13.27 4.31
N ALA A 59 -2.66 -12.52 4.35
CA ALA A 59 -3.25 -11.99 5.58
C ALA A 59 -3.70 -13.12 6.52
N ASP A 60 -4.40 -14.14 6.00
CA ASP A 60 -4.84 -15.32 6.75
C ASP A 60 -3.64 -16.10 7.32
N GLU A 61 -2.60 -16.35 6.50
CA GLU A 61 -1.38 -17.01 6.98
C GLU A 61 -0.63 -16.22 8.07
N LEU A 62 -0.81 -14.90 8.11
CA LEU A 62 -0.28 -14.02 9.14
C LEU A 62 -1.21 -13.91 10.36
N GLY A 63 -2.42 -14.48 10.31
CA GLY A 63 -3.40 -14.52 11.38
C GLY A 63 -4.32 -13.29 11.43
N ALA A 64 -4.46 -12.55 10.33
CA ALA A 64 -5.46 -11.50 10.18
C ALA A 64 -6.79 -12.08 9.65
N GLU A 65 -7.90 -11.43 9.99
CA GLU A 65 -9.21 -11.80 9.45
C GLU A 65 -9.30 -11.43 7.96
N GLU A 66 -9.92 -12.29 7.15
CA GLU A 66 -10.15 -11.99 5.73
C GLU A 66 -10.92 -10.67 5.57
N GLN A 67 -10.52 -9.86 4.59
CA GLN A 67 -11.29 -8.69 4.21
C GLN A 67 -12.09 -8.97 2.93
N GLU A 68 -13.38 -8.64 2.97
CA GLU A 68 -14.18 -8.54 1.76
C GLU A 68 -13.78 -7.28 1.01
N PHE A 69 -13.03 -7.45 -0.08
CA PHE A 69 -12.72 -6.38 -1.02
C PHE A 69 -13.97 -6.06 -1.86
N LEU A 70 -14.87 -5.25 -1.31
CA LEU A 70 -16.14 -4.88 -1.96
C LEU A 70 -15.97 -3.87 -3.10
N TYR A 71 -14.77 -3.30 -3.28
CA TYR A 71 -14.48 -2.28 -4.28
C TYR A 71 -13.24 -2.62 -5.10
N ASP A 72 -13.21 -2.15 -6.34
CA ASP A 72 -12.05 -2.17 -7.22
C ASP A 72 -10.99 -1.17 -6.71
N ILE A 73 -10.30 -1.54 -5.62
CA ILE A 73 -9.25 -0.74 -5.01
C ILE A 73 -7.91 -1.05 -5.68
N SER A 74 -7.08 -0.02 -5.92
CA SER A 74 -5.75 -0.18 -6.53
C SER A 74 -4.67 -0.57 -5.51
N GLY A 75 -4.90 -0.30 -4.24
CA GLY A 75 -4.03 -0.66 -3.13
C GLY A 75 -4.76 -0.58 -1.80
N MET A 76 -4.10 -1.06 -0.75
CA MET A 76 -4.59 -0.99 0.61
C MET A 76 -3.46 -1.12 1.64
N TYR A 77 -3.45 -0.23 2.62
CA TYR A 77 -2.65 -0.38 3.83
C TYR A 77 -3.39 -1.21 4.88
N TRP A 78 -2.93 -2.45 5.08
CA TRP A 78 -3.36 -3.33 6.15
C TRP A 78 -2.60 -3.01 7.44
N HIS A 79 -3.23 -2.22 8.30
CA HIS A 79 -2.54 -1.62 9.44
C HIS A 79 -2.15 -2.62 10.55
N GLU A 80 -2.93 -3.68 10.80
CA GLU A 80 -2.56 -4.72 11.78
C GLU A 80 -1.29 -5.47 11.38
N LEU A 81 -1.07 -5.64 10.09
CA LEU A 81 0.08 -6.35 9.54
C LEU A 81 1.25 -5.41 9.19
N ASN A 82 1.00 -4.09 9.15
CA ASN A 82 1.93 -3.08 8.63
C ASN A 82 2.42 -3.42 7.20
N ILE A 83 1.47 -3.79 6.35
CA ILE A 83 1.68 -4.16 4.95
C ILE A 83 0.83 -3.26 4.06
N VAL A 84 1.42 -2.76 2.99
CA VAL A 84 0.71 -2.16 1.86
C VAL A 84 0.61 -3.20 0.76
N PHE A 85 -0.61 -3.54 0.37
CA PHE A 85 -0.89 -4.33 -0.82
C PHE A 85 -1.17 -3.40 -1.99
N ILE A 86 -0.65 -3.74 -3.18
CA ILE A 86 -0.91 -3.03 -4.42
C ILE A 86 -1.49 -4.04 -5.41
N PHE A 87 -2.73 -3.81 -5.82
CA PHE A 87 -3.51 -4.75 -6.64
C PHE A 87 -3.44 -4.44 -8.13
N HIS A 88 -3.31 -3.15 -8.47
CA HIS A 88 -3.23 -2.69 -9.87
C HIS A 88 -1.89 -2.01 -10.10
N PHE A 89 -1.03 -2.62 -10.92
CA PHE A 89 0.32 -2.12 -11.15
C PHE A 89 0.83 -2.27 -12.59
N ASP A 90 -0.09 -2.25 -13.56
CA ASP A 90 0.25 -2.27 -14.98
C ASP A 90 0.90 -0.96 -15.48
N ASN A 91 0.67 0.15 -14.76
CA ASN A 91 1.13 1.47 -15.15
C ASN A 91 1.98 2.11 -14.05
N TYR A 92 3.26 2.38 -14.37
CA TYR A 92 4.23 2.94 -13.44
C TYR A 92 3.73 4.20 -12.70
N THR A 93 3.16 5.16 -13.43
CA THR A 93 2.72 6.44 -12.85
C THR A 93 1.53 6.26 -11.92
N GLN A 94 0.57 5.41 -12.29
CA GLN A 94 -0.57 5.09 -11.44
C GLN A 94 -0.13 4.33 -10.19
N THR A 95 0.76 3.35 -10.34
CA THR A 95 1.34 2.62 -9.20
C THR A 95 2.06 3.55 -8.23
N LEU A 96 2.82 4.51 -8.75
CA LEU A 96 3.51 5.50 -7.94
C LEU A 96 2.52 6.38 -7.14
N GLU A 97 1.44 6.85 -7.78
CA GLU A 97 0.38 7.61 -7.10
C GLU A 97 -0.31 6.79 -6.01
N THR A 98 -0.64 5.52 -6.29
CA THR A 98 -1.20 4.59 -5.29
C THR A 98 -0.24 4.39 -4.12
N LEU A 99 1.06 4.21 -4.36
CA LEU A 99 2.04 4.06 -3.29
C LEU A 99 2.14 5.31 -2.40
N PHE A 100 2.06 6.51 -2.98
CA PHE A 100 2.00 7.74 -2.19
C PHE A 100 0.71 7.84 -1.37
N HIS A 101 -0.42 7.45 -1.93
CA HIS A 101 -1.69 7.39 -1.21
C HIS A 101 -1.61 6.44 0.00
N GLU A 102 -1.15 5.21 -0.22
CA GLU A 102 -1.01 4.22 0.86
C GLU A 102 0.05 4.62 1.88
N TRP A 103 1.13 5.28 1.44
CA TRP A 103 2.11 5.85 2.36
C TRP A 103 1.48 6.85 3.32
N VAL A 104 0.59 7.73 2.83
CA VAL A 104 -0.13 8.68 3.69
C VAL A 104 -0.97 7.93 4.73
N HIS A 105 -1.62 6.82 4.37
CA HIS A 105 -2.33 5.99 5.34
C HIS A 105 -1.41 5.41 6.42
N THR A 106 -0.18 5.02 6.07
CA THR A 106 0.80 4.59 7.08
C THR A 106 1.10 5.71 8.09
N MET A 107 1.24 6.95 7.61
CA MET A 107 1.53 8.12 8.45
C MET A 107 0.33 8.50 9.32
N GLN A 108 -0.87 8.50 8.74
CA GLN A 108 -2.12 8.74 9.46
C GLN A 108 -2.28 7.73 10.61
N PHE A 109 -2.07 6.44 10.34
CA PHE A 109 -2.20 5.39 11.37
C PHE A 109 -1.12 5.45 12.45
N GLN A 110 0.09 5.94 12.15
CA GLN A 110 1.13 6.14 13.15
C GLN A 110 0.77 7.25 14.15
N SER A 111 -0.03 8.24 13.74
CA SER A 111 -0.51 9.31 14.62
C SER A 111 -1.71 8.89 15.49
N GLU A 112 -1.78 9.39 16.72
CA GLU A 112 -2.92 9.14 17.61
C GLU A 112 -4.22 9.75 17.06
N ASP A 113 -4.13 10.99 16.54
CA ASP A 113 -5.28 11.66 15.95
C ASP A 113 -5.80 10.92 14.71
N GLY A 114 -4.90 10.45 13.83
CA GLY A 114 -5.30 9.68 12.65
C GLY A 114 -6.01 8.38 13.02
N ARG A 115 -5.51 7.62 14.00
CA ARG A 115 -6.22 6.43 14.51
C ARG A 115 -7.61 6.77 15.06
N ARG A 116 -7.72 7.87 15.83
CA ARG A 116 -9.00 8.31 16.39
C ARG A 116 -10.00 8.74 15.30
N ILE A 117 -9.53 9.41 14.26
CA ILE A 117 -10.39 9.80 13.13
C ILE A 117 -10.82 8.55 12.35
N GLN A 118 -9.90 7.64 12.04
CA GLN A 118 -10.19 6.41 11.32
C GLN A 118 -11.31 5.61 11.99
N GLN A 119 -11.24 5.43 13.32
CA GLN A 119 -12.28 4.75 14.10
C GLN A 119 -13.65 5.43 14.02
N LYS A 120 -13.70 6.76 13.90
CA LYS A 120 -14.95 7.51 13.73
C LYS A 120 -15.49 7.41 12.31
N GLU A 121 -14.62 7.20 11.33
CA GLU A 121 -14.96 7.19 9.91
C GLU A 121 -15.26 5.78 9.37
N THR A 122 -15.00 4.71 10.14
CA THR A 122 -15.25 3.32 9.71
C THR A 122 -16.69 3.09 9.25
N SER A 123 -17.67 3.72 9.90
CA SER A 123 -19.09 3.61 9.54
C SER A 123 -19.55 4.59 8.46
N LEU A 124 -18.69 5.53 8.04
CA LEU A 124 -19.01 6.48 6.98
C LEU A 124 -18.79 5.86 5.60
N PRO A 125 -19.62 6.24 4.61
CA PRO A 125 -19.35 5.97 3.21
C PRO A 125 -17.96 6.47 2.80
N TYR A 126 -17.29 5.76 1.89
CA TYR A 126 -15.93 6.07 1.44
C TYR A 126 -15.75 7.55 1.05
N GLU A 127 -16.67 8.08 0.25
CA GLU A 127 -16.68 9.48 -0.23
C GLU A 127 -16.79 10.54 0.88
N GLN A 128 -17.15 10.15 2.10
CA GLN A 128 -17.31 11.06 3.23
C GLN A 128 -16.10 11.06 4.18
N ARG A 129 -15.21 10.07 4.06
CA ARG A 129 -14.04 9.91 4.93
C ARG A 129 -13.01 11.03 4.66
N GLN A 130 -12.63 11.77 5.69
CA GLN A 130 -11.68 12.87 5.58
C GLN A 130 -10.26 12.35 5.38
N LEU A 131 -9.91 11.22 6.01
CA LEU A 131 -8.58 10.64 5.86
C LEU A 131 -8.29 10.23 4.41
N GLU A 132 -9.28 9.66 3.73
CA GLU A 132 -9.22 9.30 2.31
C GLU A 132 -9.01 10.54 1.42
N LYS A 133 -9.82 11.59 1.64
CA LYS A 133 -9.71 12.85 0.89
C LYS A 133 -8.33 13.48 1.06
N GLN A 134 -7.79 13.45 2.27
CA GLN A 134 -6.45 13.94 2.57
C GLN A 134 -5.37 13.09 1.91
N ALA A 135 -5.49 11.77 1.95
CA ALA A 135 -4.57 10.85 1.29
C ALA A 135 -4.52 11.09 -0.23
N PHE A 136 -5.68 11.26 -0.88
CA PHE A 136 -5.73 11.63 -2.30
C PHE A 136 -5.11 12.99 -2.59
N ALA A 137 -5.39 14.01 -1.78
CA ALA A 137 -4.85 15.35 -2.00
C ALA A 137 -3.31 15.34 -1.90
N LEU A 138 -2.77 14.71 -0.84
CA LEU A 138 -1.33 14.63 -0.62
C LEU A 138 -0.62 13.76 -1.68
N ALA A 139 -1.22 12.63 -2.07
CA ALA A 139 -0.66 11.80 -3.15
C ALA A 139 -0.52 12.60 -4.45
N LYS A 140 -1.50 13.44 -4.79
CA LYS A 140 -1.43 14.33 -5.96
C LYS A 140 -0.32 15.37 -5.83
N GLU A 141 -0.19 16.01 -4.67
CA GLU A 141 0.90 16.96 -4.42
C GLU A 141 2.28 16.29 -4.56
N MET A 142 2.44 15.07 -4.04
CA MET A 142 3.66 14.27 -4.17
C MET A 142 3.97 13.91 -5.63
N MET A 143 2.94 13.59 -6.42
CA MET A 143 3.08 13.36 -7.86
C MET A 143 3.52 14.63 -8.61
N GLU A 144 3.03 15.81 -8.24
CA GLU A 144 3.50 17.08 -8.82
C GLU A 144 4.98 17.33 -8.49
N VAL A 145 5.40 17.09 -7.25
CA VAL A 145 6.82 17.20 -6.86
C VAL A 145 7.67 16.23 -7.67
N TYR A 146 7.22 14.99 -7.84
CA TYR A 146 7.92 13.99 -8.64
C TYR A 146 8.08 14.42 -10.10
N ARG A 147 7.03 14.98 -10.73
CA ARG A 147 7.04 15.43 -12.13
C ARG A 147 7.98 16.61 -12.41
N LEU A 148 8.35 17.36 -11.38
CA LEU A 148 9.24 18.53 -11.49
C LEU A 148 10.73 18.19 -11.36
N ARG A 149 11.08 16.91 -11.17
CA ARG A 149 12.46 16.42 -11.09
C ARG A 149 13.02 16.07 -12.47
#